data_AF-A0A109L966-F1
#
_entry.id   AF-A0A109L966-F1
#
_cell.length_a   1.000
_cell.length_b   1.000
_cell.length_c   1.000
_cell.angle_alpha   90.00
_cell.angle_beta   90.00
_cell.angle_gamma   90.00
#
_symmetry.space_group_name_H-M   'P 1'
#
loop_
_entity.id
_entity.type
_entity.pdbx_description
1 polymer ?
#
loop_
_entity_poly.entity_id
_entity_poly.type
_entity_poly.pdbx_seq_one_letter_code
_entity_poly.pdbx_strand_id
1 'polypeptide(L)'
;MNNPGLFQANWNLRRWALCNLLAIGLLCFWLWPTGQMLCVIFDEWLFHLLNGPLATNSTWLHVWAVASLRPFDAVVGVILLALLIRGDWVFKAVQVRQAFFGFLGILLLLLFIRMLFSKLAAHMGWQHSSPSMVISGAIQMSDFFPGLEKTWELKDRSSQSFPGDHASVLLIWAMFMSVFARRIGQVLVIWGLALLFMMPRLVAGAHWGQDDYIGGVLLALLALGWGYYTPFAAKVSGALLRMTAPLFGLLSKLPVIGRLSVMRTTP
;
A
#
# COMPACT_ATOMS: atom_id res chain seq x y z
N MET A 1 25.40 -8.78 -24.25
CA MET A 1 25.49 -9.06 -22.79
C MET A 1 24.08 -9.12 -22.24
N ASN A 2 23.53 -10.33 -22.07
CA ASN A 2 22.19 -10.52 -21.52
C ASN A 2 22.24 -10.27 -20.01
N ASN A 3 22.04 -9.03 -19.59
CA ASN A 3 21.72 -8.75 -18.20
C ASN A 3 20.31 -9.34 -18.00
N PRO A 4 20.11 -10.43 -17.23
CA PRO A 4 18.76 -10.86 -16.92
C PRO A 4 18.11 -9.68 -16.21
N GLY A 5 17.11 -9.07 -16.86
CA GLY A 5 16.44 -7.88 -16.34
C GLY A 5 15.92 -8.15 -14.92
N LEU A 6 15.67 -7.08 -14.15
CA LEU A 6 15.14 -7.19 -12.79
C LEU A 6 13.87 -8.05 -12.73
N PHE A 7 13.07 -8.05 -13.80
CA PHE A 7 11.87 -8.86 -13.96
C PHE A 7 12.08 -9.96 -15.01
N GLN A 8 11.57 -11.16 -14.71
CA GLN A 8 11.53 -12.26 -15.66
C GLN A 8 10.27 -12.16 -16.52
N ALA A 9 10.39 -12.43 -17.82
CA ALA A 9 9.25 -12.45 -18.75
C ALA A 9 8.53 -13.81 -18.80
N ASN A 10 8.70 -14.64 -17.77
CA ASN A 10 8.16 -15.99 -17.68
C ASN A 10 7.19 -16.09 -16.51
N TRP A 11 6.27 -17.04 -16.59
CA TRP A 11 5.34 -17.34 -15.52
C TRP A 11 6.05 -18.05 -14.36
N ASN A 12 5.80 -17.59 -13.13
CA ASN A 12 6.08 -18.36 -11.92
C ASN A 12 4.76 -18.90 -11.37
N LEU A 13 4.25 -19.96 -12.00
CA LEU A 13 2.91 -20.52 -11.70
C LEU A 13 2.75 -20.89 -10.23
N ARG A 14 3.79 -21.40 -9.57
CA ARG A 14 3.74 -21.76 -8.15
C ARG A 14 3.47 -20.53 -7.27
N ARG A 15 4.23 -19.45 -7.44
CA ARG A 15 4.08 -18.25 -6.61
C ARG A 15 2.83 -17.45 -7.00
N TRP A 16 2.49 -17.42 -8.28
CA TRP A 16 1.22 -16.87 -8.75
C TRP A 16 0.03 -17.61 -8.13
N ALA A 17 0.02 -18.94 -8.15
CA ALA A 17 -1.03 -19.74 -7.55
C ALA A 17 -1.11 -19.50 -6.04
N LEU A 18 0.03 -19.44 -5.34
CA LEU A 18 0.07 -19.13 -3.91
C LEU A 18 -0.58 -17.77 -3.60
N CYS A 19 -0.25 -16.71 -4.35
CA CYS A 19 -0.88 -15.40 -4.15
C CYS A 19 -2.40 -15.44 -4.33
N ASN A 20 -2.89 -16.12 -5.37
CA ASN A 20 -4.34 -16.20 -5.63
C ASN A 20 -5.05 -17.08 -4.59
N LEU A 21 -4.46 -18.23 -4.22
CA LEU A 21 -5.05 -19.13 -3.22
C LEU A 21 -5.09 -18.50 -1.83
N LEU A 22 -4.05 -17.74 -1.44
CA LEU A 22 -4.06 -16.99 -0.18
C LEU A 22 -5.11 -15.88 -0.21
N ALA A 23 -5.21 -15.12 -1.31
CA ALA A 23 -6.23 -14.10 -1.49
C ALA A 23 -7.66 -14.66 -1.39
N ILE A 24 -7.92 -15.79 -2.08
CA ILE A 24 -9.20 -16.50 -1.99
C ILE A 24 -9.44 -17.05 -0.59
N GLY A 25 -8.43 -17.65 0.03
CA GLY A 25 -8.53 -18.20 1.39
C GLY A 25 -8.87 -17.13 2.42
N LEU A 26 -8.26 -15.94 2.34
CA LEU A 26 -8.59 -14.80 3.19
C LEU A 26 -10.04 -14.34 2.99
N LEU A 27 -10.50 -14.25 1.74
CA LEU A 27 -11.88 -13.89 1.44
C LEU A 27 -12.87 -14.93 1.96
N CYS A 28 -12.61 -16.22 1.73
CA CYS A 28 -13.46 -17.30 2.21
C CYS A 28 -13.50 -17.35 3.74
N PHE A 29 -12.36 -17.13 4.40
CA PHE A 29 -12.30 -17.02 5.86
C PHE A 29 -13.16 -15.86 6.38
N TRP A 30 -13.05 -14.69 5.73
CA TRP A 30 -13.80 -13.51 6.13
C TRP A 30 -15.31 -13.62 5.82
N LEU A 31 -15.70 -14.28 4.74
CA LEU A 31 -17.11 -14.52 4.39
C LEU A 31 -17.75 -15.64 5.22
N TRP A 32 -16.95 -16.48 5.87
CA TRP A 32 -17.46 -17.52 6.76
C TRP A 32 -17.94 -16.88 8.08
N PRO A 33 -19.19 -17.11 8.54
CA PRO A 33 -19.74 -16.38 9.70
C PRO A 33 -18.88 -16.44 10.96
N THR A 34 -18.27 -17.59 11.26
CA THR A 34 -17.36 -17.72 12.41
C THR A 34 -16.08 -16.92 12.21
N GLY A 35 -15.50 -16.93 11.01
CA GLY A 35 -14.30 -16.15 10.71
C GLY A 35 -14.56 -14.64 10.75
N GLN A 36 -15.71 -14.21 10.23
CA GLN A 36 -16.18 -12.83 10.32
C GLN A 36 -16.34 -12.40 11.78
N MET A 37 -17.03 -13.20 12.61
CA MET A 37 -17.21 -12.91 14.03
C MET A 37 -15.87 -12.79 14.77
N LEU A 38 -14.91 -13.67 14.49
CA LEU A 38 -13.57 -13.58 15.07
C LEU A 38 -12.84 -12.30 14.65
N CYS A 39 -12.98 -11.86 13.40
CA CYS A 39 -12.43 -10.59 12.94
C CYS A 39 -13.06 -9.41 13.66
N VAL A 40 -14.39 -9.38 13.81
CA VAL A 40 -15.09 -8.31 14.53
C VAL A 40 -14.64 -8.23 15.99
N ILE A 41 -14.60 -9.36 16.71
CA ILE A 41 -14.16 -9.40 18.11
C ILE A 41 -12.73 -8.84 18.25
N PHE A 42 -11.82 -9.26 17.37
CA PHE A 42 -10.45 -8.78 17.37
C PHE A 42 -10.38 -7.28 17.03
N ASP A 43 -11.10 -6.84 16.01
CA ASP A 43 -11.02 -5.47 15.53
C ASP A 43 -11.69 -4.47 16.49
N GLU A 44 -12.76 -4.84 17.19
CA GLU A 44 -13.35 -4.01 18.24
C GLU A 44 -12.35 -3.77 19.36
N TRP A 45 -11.69 -4.84 19.84
CA TRP A 45 -10.62 -4.72 20.83
C TRP A 45 -9.48 -3.82 20.32
N LEU A 46 -9.03 -4.05 19.08
CA LEU A 46 -7.96 -3.27 18.46
C LEU A 46 -8.37 -1.79 18.33
N PHE A 47 -9.59 -1.52 17.90
CA PHE A 47 -10.11 -0.16 17.74
C PHE A 47 -10.14 0.56 19.08
N HIS A 48 -10.70 -0.04 20.13
CA HIS A 48 -10.73 0.58 21.45
C HIS A 48 -9.33 0.82 22.02
N LEU A 49 -8.38 -0.10 21.78
CA LEU A 49 -6.98 0.06 22.19
C LEU A 49 -6.32 1.27 21.51
N LEU A 50 -6.60 1.50 20.23
CA LEU A 50 -5.95 2.55 19.43
C LEU A 50 -6.64 3.92 19.53
N ASN A 51 -7.98 3.92 19.49
CA ASN A 51 -8.82 5.13 19.47
C ASN A 51 -9.05 5.69 20.89
N GLY A 52 -9.21 4.82 21.90
CA GLY A 52 -9.48 5.23 23.28
C GLY A 52 -8.53 6.29 23.84
N PRO A 53 -7.20 6.18 23.65
CA PRO A 53 -6.24 7.18 24.12
C PRO A 53 -6.39 8.58 23.51
N LEU A 54 -7.14 8.75 22.41
CA LEU A 54 -7.38 10.07 21.80
C LEU A 54 -8.16 11.01 22.73
N ALA A 55 -9.01 10.48 23.61
CA ALA A 55 -9.77 11.28 24.56
C ALA A 55 -8.92 11.83 25.72
N THR A 56 -7.83 11.15 26.08
CA THR A 56 -7.08 11.43 27.32
C THR A 56 -5.65 11.91 27.08
N ASN A 57 -5.07 11.64 25.91
CA ASN A 57 -3.70 12.01 25.59
C ASN A 57 -3.66 13.02 24.42
N SER A 58 -3.40 14.28 24.76
CA SER A 58 -3.30 15.36 23.77
C SER A 58 -2.22 15.11 22.72
N THR A 59 -1.05 14.59 23.10
CA THR A 59 0.02 14.28 22.13
C THR A 59 -0.41 13.19 21.15
N TRP A 60 -1.07 12.14 21.64
CA TRP A 60 -1.62 11.07 20.79
C TRP A 60 -2.65 11.65 19.81
N LEU A 61 -3.59 12.44 20.31
CA LEU A 61 -4.59 13.12 19.50
C LEU A 61 -3.98 13.98 18.38
N HIS A 62 -3.04 14.87 18.71
CA HIS A 62 -2.46 15.77 17.72
C HIS A 62 -1.59 15.04 16.68
N VAL A 63 -0.79 14.06 17.10
CA VAL A 63 0.07 13.28 16.19
C VAL A 63 -0.78 12.54 15.16
N TRP A 64 -1.82 11.84 15.62
CA TRP A 64 -2.67 11.08 14.72
C TRP A 64 -3.63 11.95 13.90
N ALA A 65 -4.08 13.09 14.44
CA ALA A 65 -4.85 14.06 13.65
C ALA A 65 -4.04 14.57 12.45
N VAL A 66 -2.76 14.93 12.65
CA VAL A 66 -1.88 15.35 11.54
C VAL A 66 -1.60 14.20 10.58
N ALA A 67 -1.35 13.00 11.11
CA ALA A 67 -1.06 11.82 10.29
C ALA A 67 -2.27 11.32 9.47
N SER A 68 -3.49 11.67 9.87
CA SER A 68 -4.74 11.32 9.18
C SER A 68 -5.21 12.38 8.18
N LEU A 69 -4.43 13.43 7.91
CA LEU A 69 -4.74 14.42 6.88
C LEU A 69 -4.40 13.89 5.47
N ARG A 70 -5.20 14.25 4.46
CA ARG A 70 -4.95 13.84 3.07
C ARG A 70 -3.55 14.25 2.55
N PRO A 71 -3.01 15.47 2.81
CA PRO A 71 -1.64 15.80 2.41
C PRO A 71 -0.57 14.90 3.03
N PHE A 72 -0.81 14.33 4.21
CA PHE A 72 0.12 13.41 4.85
C PHE A 72 0.30 12.13 4.03
N ASP A 73 -0.73 11.68 3.30
CA ASP A 73 -0.62 10.54 2.38
C ASP A 73 0.33 10.81 1.22
N ALA A 74 0.35 12.06 0.73
CA ALA A 74 1.30 12.47 -0.28
C ALA A 74 2.73 12.45 0.29
N VAL A 75 2.91 12.89 1.54
CA VAL A 75 4.21 12.81 2.24
C VAL A 75 4.66 11.36 2.38
N VAL A 76 3.76 10.46 2.81
CA VAL A 76 4.03 9.02 2.86
C VAL A 76 4.42 8.49 1.49
N GLY A 77 3.65 8.82 0.44
CA GLY A 77 3.95 8.45 -0.94
C GLY A 77 5.34 8.91 -1.39
N VAL A 78 5.76 10.13 -1.04
CA VAL A 78 7.11 10.66 -1.31
C VAL A 78 8.18 9.86 -0.56
N ILE A 79 7.98 9.51 0.70
CA ILE A 79 8.93 8.69 1.48
C ILE A 79 9.10 7.31 0.83
N LEU A 80 7.99 6.64 0.50
CA LEU A 80 8.01 5.32 -0.12
C LEU A 80 8.65 5.36 -1.51
N LEU A 81 8.38 6.40 -2.29
CA LEU A 81 9.01 6.64 -3.58
C LEU A 81 10.51 6.88 -3.43
N ALA A 82 10.92 7.74 -2.49
CA ALA A 82 12.32 8.03 -2.23
C ALA A 82 13.12 6.78 -1.87
N LEU A 83 12.52 5.90 -1.06
CA LEU A 83 13.07 4.60 -0.69
C LEU A 83 13.11 3.61 -1.86
N LEU A 84 12.06 3.56 -2.68
CA LEU A 84 12.01 2.75 -3.91
C LEU A 84 13.11 3.14 -4.90
N ILE A 85 13.36 4.45 -5.07
CA ILE A 85 14.35 4.97 -6.01
C ILE A 85 15.74 5.16 -5.41
N ARG A 86 15.95 4.77 -4.16
CA ARG A 86 17.26 4.82 -3.50
C ARG A 86 18.17 3.72 -4.03
N GLY A 87 19.09 4.10 -4.93
CA GLY A 87 20.11 3.20 -5.45
C GLY A 87 20.99 2.63 -4.35
N ASP A 88 21.37 1.37 -4.53
CA ASP A 88 22.27 0.60 -3.69
C ASP A 88 21.76 0.39 -2.24
N TRP A 89 20.46 0.58 -2.03
CA TRP A 89 19.75 0.07 -0.85
C TRP A 89 19.09 -1.27 -1.16
N VAL A 90 17.86 -1.29 -1.70
CA VAL A 90 17.18 -2.54 -2.11
C VAL A 90 17.57 -2.93 -3.54
N PHE A 91 17.56 -1.97 -4.46
CA PHE A 91 17.94 -2.18 -5.86
C PHE A 91 19.35 -1.65 -6.12
N LYS A 92 20.12 -2.34 -6.97
CA LYS A 92 21.34 -1.74 -7.52
C LYS A 92 20.98 -0.46 -8.26
N ALA A 93 21.84 0.56 -8.23
CA ALA A 93 21.51 1.84 -8.87
C ALA A 93 21.09 1.71 -10.35
N VAL A 94 21.73 0.82 -11.12
CA VAL A 94 21.38 0.55 -12.53
C VAL A 94 20.01 -0.11 -12.74
N GLN A 95 19.44 -0.72 -11.69
CA GLN A 95 18.13 -1.39 -11.74
C GLN A 95 16.99 -0.48 -11.27
N VAL A 96 17.30 0.63 -10.60
CA VAL A 96 16.29 1.52 -9.98
C VAL A 96 15.23 1.98 -10.98
N ARG A 97 15.64 2.38 -12.19
CA ARG A 97 14.69 2.84 -13.21
C ARG A 97 13.73 1.73 -13.64
N GLN A 98 14.23 0.51 -13.80
CA GLN A 98 13.40 -0.65 -14.12
C GLN A 98 12.47 -0.98 -12.94
N ALA A 99 12.98 -0.98 -11.71
CA ALA A 99 12.21 -1.19 -10.49
C ALA A 99 11.05 -0.20 -10.35
N PHE A 100 11.32 1.09 -10.56
CA PHE A 100 10.32 2.16 -10.54
C PHE A 100 9.19 1.90 -11.54
N PHE A 101 9.51 1.66 -12.82
CA PHE A 101 8.47 1.43 -13.82
C PHE A 101 7.72 0.11 -13.62
N GLY A 102 8.40 -0.93 -13.14
CA GLY A 102 7.76 -2.19 -12.77
C GLY A 102 6.77 -2.00 -11.63
N PHE A 103 7.20 -1.34 -10.55
CA PHE A 103 6.32 -1.02 -9.43
C PHE A 103 5.15 -0.12 -9.85
N LEU A 104 5.39 0.90 -10.67
CA LEU A 104 4.34 1.75 -11.22
C LEU A 104 3.30 0.93 -11.98
N GLY A 105 3.74 0.00 -12.84
CA GLY A 105 2.83 -0.91 -13.54
C GLY A 105 2.01 -1.77 -12.59
N ILE A 106 2.63 -2.35 -11.57
CA ILE A 106 1.95 -3.18 -10.55
C ILE A 106 0.98 -2.32 -9.71
N LEU A 107 1.33 -1.08 -9.40
CA LEU A 107 0.46 -0.15 -8.68
C LEU A 107 -0.78 0.19 -9.52
N LEU A 108 -0.61 0.47 -10.82
CA LEU A 108 -1.74 0.68 -11.72
C LEU A 108 -2.63 -0.58 -11.83
N LEU A 109 -2.02 -1.76 -11.86
CA LEU A 109 -2.75 -3.03 -11.82
C LEU A 109 -3.53 -3.20 -10.51
N LEU A 110 -2.92 -2.87 -9.36
CA LEU A 110 -3.62 -2.85 -8.07
C LEU A 110 -4.84 -1.94 -8.12
N LEU A 111 -4.70 -0.72 -8.62
CA LEU A 111 -5.82 0.24 -8.69
C LEU A 111 -6.95 -0.28 -9.58
N PHE A 112 -6.61 -0.95 -10.68
CA PHE A 112 -7.60 -1.60 -11.55
C PHE A 112 -8.31 -2.76 -10.84
N ILE A 113 -7.56 -3.68 -10.22
CA ILE A 113 -8.12 -4.81 -9.46
C ILE A 113 -9.00 -4.30 -8.33
N ARG A 114 -8.54 -3.30 -7.57
CA ARG A 114 -9.29 -2.65 -6.49
C ARG A 114 -10.59 -2.07 -7.01
N MET A 115 -10.57 -1.34 -8.13
CA MET A 115 -11.80 -0.79 -8.72
C MET A 115 -12.82 -1.87 -9.06
N LEU A 116 -12.39 -2.99 -9.65
CA LEU A 116 -13.29 -4.12 -9.92
C LEU A 116 -13.80 -4.78 -8.64
N PHE A 117 -12.91 -4.99 -7.68
CA PHE A 117 -13.25 -5.63 -6.41
C PHE A 117 -14.18 -4.77 -5.56
N SER A 118 -13.98 -3.45 -5.48
CA SER A 118 -14.87 -2.54 -4.75
C SER A 118 -16.28 -2.54 -5.35
N LYS A 119 -16.41 -2.62 -6.68
CA LYS A 119 -17.72 -2.78 -7.36
C LYS A 119 -18.36 -4.12 -7.03
N LEU A 120 -17.59 -5.20 -7.04
CA LEU A 120 -18.06 -6.52 -6.65
C LEU A 120 -18.51 -6.54 -5.19
N ALA A 121 -17.70 -6.01 -4.27
CA ALA A 121 -18.01 -5.91 -2.85
C ALA A 121 -19.29 -5.11 -2.61
N ALA A 122 -19.50 -4.00 -3.33
CA ALA A 122 -20.74 -3.24 -3.25
C ALA A 122 -21.95 -4.05 -3.74
N HIS A 123 -21.80 -4.74 -4.88
CA HIS A 123 -22.88 -5.57 -5.44
C HIS A 123 -23.25 -6.77 -4.55
N MET A 124 -22.25 -7.37 -3.91
CA MET A 124 -22.41 -8.52 -3.02
C MET A 124 -22.77 -8.14 -1.58
N GLY A 125 -22.86 -6.84 -1.26
CA GLY A 125 -23.18 -6.35 0.08
C GLY A 125 -22.07 -6.55 1.11
N TRP A 126 -20.80 -6.65 0.67
CA TRP A 126 -19.63 -6.78 1.54
C TRP A 126 -19.08 -5.43 2.03
N GLN A 127 -19.55 -4.33 1.44
CA GLN A 127 -19.24 -2.98 1.90
C GLN A 127 -19.81 -2.74 3.28
N HIS A 128 -19.03 -2.10 4.15
CA HIS A 128 -19.49 -1.68 5.47
C HIS A 128 -18.89 -0.34 5.88
N SER A 129 -19.54 0.27 6.87
CA SER A 129 -19.07 1.49 7.52
C SER A 129 -17.87 1.21 8.43
N SER A 130 -17.05 2.23 8.65
CA SER A 130 -15.87 2.19 9.52
C SER A 130 -16.25 2.13 11.00
N PRO A 131 -15.35 1.69 11.91
CA PRO A 131 -15.67 1.51 13.32
C PRO A 131 -16.09 2.81 13.99
N SER A 132 -15.49 3.95 13.63
CA SER A 132 -15.85 5.26 14.19
C SER A 132 -17.29 5.72 13.89
N MET A 133 -17.96 5.09 12.91
CA MET A 133 -19.34 5.41 12.57
C MET A 133 -20.37 4.46 13.20
N VAL A 134 -19.95 3.27 13.63
CA VAL A 134 -20.88 2.24 14.13
C VAL A 134 -20.66 1.86 15.59
N ILE A 135 -19.47 2.09 16.14
CA ILE A 135 -19.18 1.85 17.55
C ILE A 135 -19.53 3.11 18.35
N SER A 136 -20.46 2.95 19.29
CA SER A 136 -20.86 4.01 20.22
C SER A 136 -19.68 4.48 21.08
N GLY A 137 -19.51 5.79 21.21
CA GLY A 137 -18.43 6.38 22.00
C GLY A 137 -17.07 6.43 21.30
N ALA A 138 -17.00 6.18 19.99
CA ALA A 138 -15.82 6.44 19.20
C ALA A 138 -15.41 7.92 19.27
N ILE A 139 -14.10 8.17 19.44
CA ILE A 139 -13.54 9.51 19.48
C ILE A 139 -13.24 9.96 18.05
N GLN A 140 -13.97 10.96 17.57
CA GLN A 140 -13.78 11.55 16.25
C GLN A 140 -12.84 12.74 16.33
N MET A 141 -11.71 12.69 15.63
CA MET A 141 -10.71 13.76 15.65
C MET A 141 -11.25 15.07 15.05
N SER A 142 -12.20 14.97 14.13
CA SER A 142 -12.93 16.11 13.54
C SER A 142 -13.71 16.93 14.56
N ASP A 143 -14.18 16.33 15.66
CA ASP A 143 -14.85 17.07 16.75
C ASP A 143 -13.88 18.04 17.45
N PHE A 144 -12.59 17.70 17.49
CA PHE A 144 -11.54 18.53 18.09
C PHE A 144 -10.91 19.49 17.08
N PHE A 145 -10.86 19.11 15.79
CA PHE A 145 -10.22 19.87 14.73
C PHE A 145 -11.11 20.07 13.50
N PRO A 146 -12.27 20.74 13.63
CA PRO A 146 -13.23 20.90 12.52
C PRO A 146 -12.64 21.71 11.35
N GLY A 147 -11.71 22.62 11.63
CA GLY A 147 -10.98 23.36 10.60
C GLY A 147 -10.08 22.49 9.73
N LEU A 148 -9.47 21.45 10.31
CA LEU A 148 -8.61 20.52 9.57
C LEU A 148 -9.42 19.59 8.68
N GLU A 149 -10.59 19.12 9.14
CA GLU A 149 -11.49 18.33 8.30
C GLU A 149 -11.92 19.12 7.05
N LYS A 150 -12.38 20.36 7.25
CA LYS A 150 -12.86 21.21 6.15
C LYS A 150 -11.77 21.58 5.14
N THR A 151 -10.53 21.79 5.61
CA THR A 151 -9.44 22.32 4.77
C THR A 151 -8.56 21.23 4.17
N TRP A 152 -8.34 20.15 4.91
CA TRP A 152 -7.32 19.14 4.61
C TRP A 152 -7.85 17.70 4.58
N GLU A 153 -9.18 17.53 4.63
CA GLU A 153 -9.86 16.24 4.60
C GLU A 153 -9.32 15.23 5.62
N LEU A 154 -9.41 15.59 6.90
CA LEU A 154 -9.11 14.69 8.02
C LEU A 154 -9.92 13.39 7.90
N LYS A 155 -9.22 12.26 7.78
CA LYS A 155 -9.82 10.93 7.59
C LYS A 155 -10.03 10.23 8.94
N ASP A 156 -11.18 10.44 9.55
CA ASP A 156 -11.59 9.75 10.77
C ASP A 156 -12.88 8.91 10.63
N ARG A 157 -13.45 8.84 9.43
CA ARG A 157 -14.65 8.04 9.12
C ARG A 157 -14.68 7.60 7.66
N SER A 158 -15.33 6.47 7.37
CA SER A 158 -15.61 5.99 6.01
C SER A 158 -16.91 5.20 5.92
N SER A 159 -17.78 5.52 4.96
CA SER A 159 -18.99 4.74 4.65
C SER A 159 -18.75 3.56 3.72
N GLN A 160 -17.56 3.47 3.12
CA GLN A 160 -17.11 2.38 2.25
C GLN A 160 -15.73 1.94 2.72
N SER A 161 -15.70 1.27 3.87
CA SER A 161 -14.48 0.93 4.61
C SER A 161 -13.76 -0.28 3.98
N PHE A 162 -14.50 -1.24 3.45
CA PHE A 162 -13.94 -2.47 2.90
C PHE A 162 -13.89 -2.45 1.36
N PRO A 163 -12.79 -2.89 0.72
CA PRO A 163 -11.50 -3.26 1.31
C PRO A 163 -10.64 -2.03 1.67
N GLY A 164 -9.65 -2.21 2.54
CA GLY A 164 -8.71 -1.16 2.94
C GLY A 164 -7.88 -0.64 1.76
N ASP A 165 -8.27 0.53 1.24
CA ASP A 165 -7.72 1.09 0.01
C ASP A 165 -6.32 1.68 0.23
N HIS A 166 -6.12 2.39 1.34
CA HIS A 166 -4.84 2.92 1.80
C HIS A 166 -3.86 1.81 2.13
N ALA A 167 -4.30 0.81 2.91
CA ALA A 167 -3.48 -0.33 3.28
C ALA A 167 -3.02 -1.14 2.06
N SER A 168 -3.89 -1.36 1.07
CA SER A 168 -3.52 -2.09 -0.15
C SER A 168 -2.30 -1.49 -0.88
N VAL A 169 -2.17 -0.15 -0.88
CA VAL A 169 -1.03 0.57 -1.49
C VAL A 169 0.25 0.40 -0.67
N LEU A 170 0.16 0.49 0.66
CA LEU A 170 1.31 0.29 1.56
C LEU A 170 1.80 -1.16 1.53
N LEU A 171 0.86 -2.12 1.52
CA LEU A 171 1.14 -3.55 1.49
C LEU A 171 1.74 -3.98 0.14
N ILE A 172 1.25 -3.48 -1.00
CA ILE A 172 1.88 -3.82 -2.29
C ILE A 172 3.30 -3.26 -2.36
N TRP A 173 3.55 -2.06 -1.83
CA TRP A 173 4.90 -1.51 -1.74
C TRP A 173 5.79 -2.39 -0.86
N ALA A 174 5.31 -2.77 0.32
CA ALA A 174 6.08 -3.61 1.25
C ALA A 174 6.40 -4.99 0.66
N MET A 175 5.40 -5.65 0.07
CA MET A 175 5.57 -6.95 -0.57
C MET A 175 6.51 -6.86 -1.77
N PHE A 176 6.35 -5.86 -2.63
CA PHE A 176 7.22 -5.65 -3.80
C PHE A 176 8.67 -5.43 -3.37
N MET A 177 8.92 -4.54 -2.41
CA MET A 177 10.27 -4.28 -1.90
C MET A 177 10.87 -5.54 -1.25
N SER A 178 10.06 -6.31 -0.53
CA SER A 178 10.50 -7.55 0.15
C SER A 178 10.96 -8.64 -0.81
N VAL A 179 10.39 -8.71 -2.02
CA VAL A 179 10.83 -9.66 -3.06
C VAL A 179 12.30 -9.45 -3.45
N PHE A 180 12.80 -8.22 -3.36
CA PHE A 180 14.17 -7.86 -3.75
C PHE A 180 15.10 -7.57 -2.57
N ALA A 181 14.53 -7.44 -1.36
CA ALA A 181 15.30 -7.26 -0.14
C ALA A 181 16.23 -8.46 0.10
N ARG A 182 17.48 -8.18 0.50
CA ARG A 182 18.51 -9.19 0.73
C ARG A 182 18.92 -9.31 2.19
N ARG A 183 18.59 -8.30 3.00
CA ARG A 183 18.97 -8.23 4.42
C ARG A 183 17.72 -8.13 5.27
N ILE A 184 17.72 -8.80 6.42
CA ILE A 184 16.61 -8.74 7.38
C ILE A 184 16.31 -7.29 7.82
N GLY A 185 17.34 -6.46 8.02
CA GLY A 185 17.17 -5.05 8.36
C GLY A 185 16.40 -4.25 7.31
N GLN A 186 16.49 -4.62 6.02
CA GLN A 186 15.68 -3.99 4.97
C GLN A 186 14.21 -4.36 5.14
N VAL A 187 13.93 -5.66 5.32
CA VAL A 187 12.57 -6.18 5.53
C VAL A 187 11.93 -5.54 6.76
N LEU A 188 12.66 -5.42 7.87
CA LEU A 188 12.17 -4.77 9.09
C LEU A 188 11.82 -3.30 8.87
N VAL A 189 12.66 -2.53 8.16
CA VAL A 189 12.37 -1.12 7.84
C VAL A 189 11.17 -1.01 6.90
N ILE A 190 11.10 -1.85 5.87
CA ILE A 190 10.00 -1.86 4.90
C ILE A 190 8.66 -2.13 5.59
N TRP A 191 8.56 -3.23 6.35
CA TRP A 191 7.32 -3.60 7.02
C TRP A 191 7.00 -2.69 8.21
N GLY A 192 8.02 -2.23 8.94
CA GLY A 192 7.85 -1.26 10.01
C GLY A 192 7.23 0.05 9.51
N LEU A 193 7.68 0.57 8.37
CA LEU A 193 7.08 1.76 7.74
C LEU A 193 5.67 1.48 7.21
N ALA A 194 5.45 0.34 6.56
CA ALA A 194 4.13 -0.01 6.05
C ALA A 194 3.09 -0.11 7.18
N LEU A 195 3.43 -0.81 8.27
CA LEU A 195 2.58 -0.92 9.47
C LEU A 195 2.37 0.44 10.13
N LEU A 196 3.44 1.23 10.32
CA LEU A 196 3.35 2.57 10.89
C LEU A 196 2.43 3.50 10.08
N PHE A 197 2.49 3.46 8.75
CA PHE A 197 1.69 4.32 7.89
C PHE A 197 0.26 3.81 7.67
N MET A 198 -0.07 2.58 8.06
CA MET A 198 -1.46 2.10 8.17
C MET A 198 -2.14 2.64 9.43
N MET A 199 -1.39 2.83 10.52
CA MET A 199 -1.91 3.24 11.83
C MET A 199 -2.85 4.46 11.82
N PRO A 200 -2.63 5.56 11.06
CA PRO A 200 -3.52 6.72 11.13
C PRO A 200 -4.99 6.38 10.89
N ARG A 201 -5.26 5.42 9.98
CA ARG A 201 -6.62 5.01 9.60
C ARG A 201 -7.26 4.14 10.66
N LEU A 202 -6.47 3.26 11.27
CA LEU A 202 -6.88 2.37 12.34
C LEU A 202 -7.13 3.16 13.64
N VAL A 203 -6.24 4.09 13.98
CA VAL A 203 -6.35 4.95 15.17
C VAL A 203 -7.54 5.89 15.05
N ALA A 204 -7.71 6.52 13.90
CA ALA A 204 -8.84 7.42 13.66
C ALA A 204 -10.18 6.68 13.51
N GLY A 205 -10.15 5.37 13.29
CA GLY A 205 -11.35 4.56 13.07
C GLY A 205 -11.98 4.71 11.69
N ALA A 206 -11.20 5.20 10.72
CA ALA A 206 -11.61 5.27 9.32
C ALA A 206 -11.63 3.90 8.63
N HIS A 207 -10.91 2.92 9.20
CA HIS A 207 -10.92 1.52 8.77
C HIS A 207 -10.92 0.57 9.97
N TRP A 208 -11.54 -0.60 9.78
CA TRP A 208 -11.39 -1.77 10.65
C TRP A 208 -10.03 -2.44 10.41
N GLY A 209 -9.55 -3.24 11.36
CA GLY A 209 -8.33 -4.03 11.16
C GLY A 209 -8.45 -4.98 9.97
N GLN A 210 -9.59 -5.65 9.83
CA GLN A 210 -9.90 -6.58 8.73
C GLN A 210 -9.93 -5.92 7.36
N ASP A 211 -10.22 -4.61 7.28
CA ASP A 211 -10.11 -3.88 6.02
C ASP A 211 -8.67 -3.93 5.49
N ASP A 212 -7.70 -3.86 6.39
CA ASP A 212 -6.27 -3.87 6.08
C ASP A 212 -5.73 -5.30 5.93
N TYR A 213 -5.88 -6.15 6.96
CA TYR A 213 -5.25 -7.48 6.98
C TYR A 213 -5.99 -8.54 6.17
N ILE A 214 -7.29 -8.36 5.87
CA ILE A 214 -8.01 -9.17 4.87
C ILE A 214 -8.05 -8.42 3.55
N GLY A 215 -8.74 -7.27 3.49
CA GLY A 215 -9.01 -6.57 2.25
C GLY A 215 -7.75 -6.04 1.57
N GLY A 216 -6.92 -5.30 2.30
CA GLY A 216 -5.67 -4.73 1.82
C GLY A 216 -4.67 -5.81 1.39
N VAL A 217 -4.50 -6.85 2.21
CA VAL A 217 -3.61 -7.99 1.91
C VAL A 217 -4.09 -8.76 0.68
N LEU A 218 -5.39 -9.06 0.59
CA LEU A 218 -5.99 -9.73 -0.57
C LEU A 218 -5.66 -8.96 -1.85
N LEU A 219 -5.93 -7.65 -1.88
CA LEU A 219 -5.69 -6.82 -3.06
C LEU A 219 -4.20 -6.76 -3.42
N ALA A 220 -3.33 -6.59 -2.42
CA ALA A 220 -1.88 -6.57 -2.61
C ALA A 220 -1.35 -7.92 -3.13
N LEU A 221 -1.86 -9.05 -2.63
CA LEU A 221 -1.50 -10.38 -3.12
C LEU A 221 -1.92 -10.59 -4.58
N LEU A 222 -3.13 -10.17 -4.95
CA LEU A 222 -3.59 -10.24 -6.34
C LEU A 222 -2.71 -9.38 -7.25
N ALA A 223 -2.43 -8.13 -6.86
CA ALA A 223 -1.58 -7.23 -7.64
C ALA A 223 -0.14 -7.75 -7.77
N LEU A 224 0.45 -8.30 -6.71
CA LEU A 224 1.77 -8.91 -6.74
C LEU A 224 1.78 -10.18 -7.60
N GLY A 225 0.77 -11.03 -7.42
CA GLY A 225 0.59 -12.28 -8.15
C GLY A 225 0.53 -12.06 -9.65
N TRP A 226 -0.39 -11.21 -10.09
CA TRP A 226 -0.59 -10.89 -11.50
C TRP A 226 0.48 -9.94 -12.06
N GLY A 227 1.06 -9.11 -11.22
CA GLY A 227 2.03 -8.10 -11.62
C GLY A 227 3.46 -8.63 -11.75
N TYR A 228 3.96 -9.31 -10.71
CA TYR A 228 5.36 -9.74 -10.61
C TYR A 228 5.58 -11.21 -10.99
N TYR A 229 4.66 -12.12 -10.65
CA TYR A 229 4.80 -13.56 -10.94
C TYR A 229 4.29 -13.97 -12.33
N THR A 230 3.92 -12.99 -13.15
CA THR A 230 3.62 -13.15 -14.58
C THR A 230 4.56 -12.27 -15.41
N PRO A 231 4.57 -12.38 -16.75
CA PRO A 231 5.37 -11.51 -17.62
C PRO A 231 4.99 -10.01 -17.57
N PHE A 232 3.95 -9.61 -16.83
CA PHE A 232 3.38 -8.26 -16.82
C PHE A 232 4.42 -7.19 -16.49
N ALA A 233 5.07 -7.23 -15.32
CA ALA A 233 6.05 -6.20 -14.91
C ALA A 233 7.23 -6.11 -15.88
N ALA A 234 7.69 -7.23 -16.45
CA ALA A 234 8.76 -7.26 -17.45
C ALA A 234 8.34 -6.54 -18.74
N LYS A 235 7.13 -6.81 -19.24
CA LYS A 235 6.60 -6.19 -20.46
C LYS A 235 6.33 -4.69 -20.28
N VAL A 236 5.64 -4.32 -19.19
CA VAL A 236 5.26 -2.93 -18.91
C VAL A 236 6.50 -2.08 -18.63
N SER A 237 7.39 -2.53 -17.74
CA SER A 237 8.64 -1.78 -17.47
C SER A 237 9.51 -1.68 -18.71
N GLY A 238 9.62 -2.74 -19.53
CA GLY A 238 10.35 -2.71 -20.79
C GLY A 238 9.78 -1.71 -21.80
N ALA A 239 8.45 -1.66 -21.94
CA ALA A 239 7.78 -0.68 -22.80
C ALA A 239 8.01 0.75 -22.31
N LEU A 240 7.79 1.02 -21.01
CA LEU A 240 8.00 2.34 -20.42
C LEU A 240 9.46 2.80 -20.51
N LEU A 241 10.42 1.90 -20.31
CA LEU A 241 11.84 2.19 -20.50
C LEU A 241 12.16 2.62 -21.93
N ARG A 242 11.59 1.94 -22.94
CA ARG A 242 11.78 2.30 -24.35
C ARG A 242 11.13 3.64 -24.69
N MET A 243 9.88 3.84 -24.26
CA MET A 243 9.13 5.07 -24.52
C MET A 243 9.78 6.30 -23.88
N THR A 244 10.33 6.13 -22.68
CA THR A 244 10.93 7.24 -21.93
C THR A 244 12.43 7.43 -22.23
N ALA A 245 13.08 6.51 -22.95
CA ALA A 245 14.52 6.58 -23.24
C ALA A 245 15.00 7.93 -23.82
N PRO A 246 14.30 8.57 -24.79
CA PRO A 246 14.73 9.86 -25.34
C PRO A 246 14.76 10.96 -24.28
N LEU A 247 13.71 11.03 -23.45
CA LEU A 247 13.58 12.00 -22.37
C LEU A 247 14.68 11.81 -21.32
N PHE A 248 14.92 10.56 -20.90
CA PHE A 248 15.96 10.25 -19.93
C PHE A 248 17.38 10.48 -20.47
N GLY A 249 17.59 10.35 -21.79
CA GLY A 249 18.85 10.70 -22.44
C GLY A 249 19.13 12.21 -22.48
N LEU A 250 18.07 13.05 -22.48
CA LEU A 250 18.21 14.50 -22.36
C LEU A 250 18.45 14.91 -20.90
N LEU A 251 17.64 14.36 -19.98
CA LEU A 251 17.72 14.67 -18.55
C LEU A 251 19.04 14.22 -17.91
N SER A 252 19.68 13.17 -18.43
CA SER A 252 20.96 12.67 -17.90
C SER A 252 22.12 13.65 -18.11
N LYS A 253 21.97 14.61 -19.04
CA LYS A 253 22.97 15.66 -19.31
C LYS A 253 22.94 16.80 -18.31
N LEU A 254 21.91 16.88 -17.46
CA LEU A 254 21.78 17.93 -16.45
C LEU A 254 22.61 17.57 -15.20
N PRO A 255 23.41 18.50 -14.66
CA PRO A 255 24.45 18.20 -13.66
C PRO A 255 23.92 17.66 -12.32
N VAL A 256 22.68 18.03 -11.94
CA VAL A 256 22.02 17.56 -10.71
C VAL A 256 21.17 16.32 -10.98
N ILE A 257 20.38 16.32 -12.06
CA ILE A 257 19.44 15.25 -12.40
C ILE A 257 20.19 13.98 -12.82
N GLY A 258 21.25 14.11 -13.62
CA GLY A 258 22.06 12.98 -14.11
C GLY A 258 22.74 12.15 -13.02
N ARG A 259 22.85 12.68 -11.79
CA ARG A 259 23.43 11.97 -10.63
C ARG A 259 22.42 11.08 -9.90
N LEU A 260 21.11 11.25 -10.13
CA LEU A 260 20.07 10.45 -9.50
C LEU A 260 20.16 8.98 -9.93
N SER A 261 19.87 8.05 -9.01
CA SER A 261 19.95 6.61 -9.29
C SER A 261 19.03 6.18 -10.44
N VAL A 262 17.89 6.85 -10.62
CA VAL A 262 16.96 6.61 -11.74
C VAL A 262 17.59 6.90 -13.11
N MET A 263 18.64 7.74 -13.17
CA MET A 263 19.30 8.13 -14.42
C MET A 263 20.48 7.22 -14.80
N ARG A 264 20.96 6.35 -13.89
CA ARG A 264 22.14 5.52 -14.15
C ARG A 264 21.82 4.37 -15.11
N THR A 265 22.54 4.32 -16.22
CA THR A 265 22.38 3.30 -17.27
C THR A 265 23.55 2.33 -17.37
N THR A 266 24.67 2.60 -16.72
CA THR A 266 25.88 1.77 -16.70
C THR A 266 26.35 1.51 -15.27
N PRO A 267 26.91 0.31 -14.97
CA PRO A 267 27.47 -0.03 -13.66
C PRO A 267 28.55 0.94 -13.21
#